data_AF-A0A6N9AVC1-F1
#
_entry.id   AF-A0A6N9AVC1-F1
#
_cell.length_a   1.000
_cell.length_b   1.000
_cell.length_c   1.000
_cell.angle_alpha   90.00
_cell.angle_beta   90.00
_cell.angle_gamma   90.00
#
_symmetry.space_group_name_H-M   'P 1'
#
loop_
_entity.id
_entity.type
_entity.pdbx_description
1 polymer ?
#
loop_
_entity_poly.entity_id
_entity_poly.type
_entity_poly.pdbx_seq_one_letter_code
_entity_poly.pdbx_strand_id
1 'polypeptide(L)'
;MPTLLDMAADGDGCAKLVEADGNSLYPIIANQHHDWNHPVISEFSADGSTGPSRMALKQGLKYMNLEGDEELLYDLHTDPLELQNRIDDPRYQDQISELREVAHTSWDPGELRSQIEQNQAQRLYIHRVTDGNPSYVYAISDDDQHKYVRNAGAADTKALARFPYVEPVLPPALADH
;
A
#
# COMPACT_ATOMS: atom_id res chain seq x y z
N MET A 1 6.31 3.27 0.91
CA MET A 1 6.41 2.40 2.11
C MET A 1 7.50 2.91 3.07
N PRO A 2 7.39 4.13 3.61
CA PRO A 2 8.47 4.75 4.39
C PRO A 2 8.67 4.13 5.78
N THR A 3 7.59 3.79 6.50
CA THR A 3 7.65 3.30 7.89
C THR A 3 8.43 2.01 8.05
N LEU A 4 8.22 1.01 7.18
CA LEU A 4 8.94 -0.27 7.28
C LEU A 4 10.44 -0.12 7.01
N LEU A 5 10.81 0.79 6.10
CA LEU A 5 12.21 1.05 5.79
C LEU A 5 12.91 1.71 6.98
N ASP A 6 12.27 2.70 7.60
CA ASP A 6 12.82 3.34 8.80
C ASP A 6 12.91 2.37 9.98
N MET A 7 11.92 1.49 10.16
CA MET A 7 12.00 0.43 11.18
C MET A 7 13.18 -0.52 10.95
N ALA A 8 13.44 -0.92 9.70
CA ALA A 8 14.57 -1.80 9.38
C ALA A 8 15.93 -1.12 9.57
N ALA A 9 15.96 0.21 9.55
CA ALA A 9 17.15 1.04 9.72
C ALA A 9 17.21 1.72 11.11
N ASP A 10 16.42 1.26 12.09
CA ASP A 10 16.34 1.85 13.44
C ASP A 10 16.11 3.37 13.47
N GLY A 11 15.45 3.92 12.45
CA GLY A 11 15.16 5.34 12.30
C GLY A 11 16.24 6.16 11.59
N ASP A 12 17.31 5.54 11.05
CA ASP A 12 18.36 6.24 10.29
C ASP A 12 17.93 6.61 8.84
N GLY A 13 16.62 6.80 8.64
CA GLY A 13 16.05 7.49 7.49
C GLY A 13 16.40 6.85 6.15
N CYS A 14 15.66 5.81 5.77
CA CYS A 14 15.71 5.29 4.40
C CYS A 14 14.92 6.15 3.40
N ALA A 15 14.37 7.30 3.83
CA ALA A 15 13.65 8.25 2.99
C ALA A 15 14.44 8.70 1.73
N LYS A 16 15.77 8.56 1.72
CA LYS A 16 16.63 8.85 0.56
C LYS A 16 16.69 7.72 -0.49
N LEU A 17 16.21 6.52 -0.15
CA LEU A 17 16.37 5.32 -0.98
C LEU A 17 15.18 5.11 -1.93
N VAL A 18 14.00 5.60 -1.56
CA VAL A 18 12.76 5.36 -2.31
C VAL A 18 11.88 6.60 -2.26
N GLU A 19 11.46 7.07 -3.43
CA GLU A 19 10.42 8.09 -3.55
C GLU A 19 9.09 7.52 -3.04
N ALA A 20 8.47 8.22 -2.09
CA ALA A 20 7.21 7.81 -1.51
C ALA A 20 6.34 9.02 -1.20
N ASP A 21 5.05 8.92 -1.52
CA ASP A 21 4.08 10.00 -1.28
C ASP A 21 3.74 10.18 0.21
N GLY A 22 3.95 9.13 1.01
CA GLY A 22 3.65 9.11 2.43
C GLY A 22 4.85 9.44 3.31
N ASN A 23 4.56 9.79 4.57
CA ASN A 23 5.57 10.02 5.60
C ASN A 23 5.70 8.80 6.52
N SER A 24 6.89 8.61 7.10
CA SER A 24 7.14 7.53 8.06
C SER A 24 6.40 7.77 9.37
N LEU A 25 5.75 6.73 9.89
CA LEU A 25 5.10 6.76 11.22
C LEU A 25 6.06 6.37 12.34
N TYR A 26 7.30 5.96 12.02
CA TYR A 26 8.29 5.53 13.01
C TYR A 26 8.56 6.59 14.11
N PRO A 27 8.66 7.89 13.80
CA PRO A 27 8.85 8.93 14.82
C PRO A 27 7.71 9.00 15.85
N ILE A 28 6.46 8.76 15.41
CA ILE A 28 5.28 8.73 16.30
C ILE A 28 5.34 7.50 17.21
N ILE A 29 5.75 6.35 16.67
CA ILE A 29 5.88 5.11 17.45
C ILE A 29 6.98 5.27 18.52
N ALA A 30 8.10 5.88 18.16
CA ALA A 30 9.23 6.12 19.08
C ALA A 30 8.94 7.21 20.11
N ASN A 31 8.10 8.20 19.77
CA ASN A 31 7.73 9.29 20.66
C ASN A 31 6.25 9.68 20.48
N GLN A 32 5.41 9.33 21.45
CA GLN A 32 3.97 9.59 21.42
C GLN A 32 3.60 11.09 21.44
N HIS A 33 4.54 11.97 21.78
CA HIS A 33 4.36 13.42 21.73
C HIS A 33 4.85 14.05 20.41
N HIS A 34 5.19 13.24 19.40
CA HIS A 34 5.57 13.75 18.09
C HIS A 34 4.39 14.47 17.44
N ASP A 35 4.62 15.71 17.01
CA ASP A 35 3.61 16.48 16.29
C ASP A 35 3.40 15.88 14.89
N TRP A 36 2.14 15.65 14.52
CA TRP A 36 1.78 15.08 13.22
C TRP A 36 0.72 15.95 12.56
N ASN A 37 1.12 16.65 11.51
CA ASN A 37 0.24 17.58 10.79
C ASN A 37 0.14 17.26 9.29
N HIS A 38 0.48 16.04 8.89
CA HIS A 38 0.37 15.62 7.50
C HIS A 38 -1.07 15.22 7.16
N PRO A 39 -1.62 15.69 6.03
CA PRO A 39 -2.93 15.25 5.58
C PRO A 39 -2.89 13.79 5.13
N VAL A 40 -4.04 13.12 5.20
CA VAL A 40 -4.27 11.81 4.59
C VAL A 40 -5.02 12.02 3.29
N ILE A 41 -4.52 11.43 2.21
CA ILE A 41 -5.13 11.47 0.88
C ILE A 41 -5.68 10.09 0.53
N SER A 42 -6.85 10.05 -0.09
CA SER A 42 -7.42 8.83 -0.68
C SER A 42 -7.99 9.14 -2.06
N GLU A 43 -7.87 8.19 -2.97
CA GLU A 43 -8.39 8.30 -4.34
C GLU A 43 -9.25 7.09 -4.69
N PHE A 44 -10.25 7.32 -5.54
CA PHE A 44 -11.11 6.25 -6.05
C PHE A 44 -11.50 6.52 -7.50
N SER A 45 -11.18 5.57 -8.38
CA SER A 45 -11.36 5.66 -9.84
C SER A 45 -11.65 4.29 -10.45
N ALA A 46 -12.45 3.47 -9.75
CA ALA A 46 -12.72 2.07 -10.11
C ALA A 46 -14.20 1.87 -10.47
N ASP A 47 -14.62 0.60 -10.53
CA ASP A 47 -15.99 0.23 -10.88
C ASP A 47 -17.03 0.91 -9.98
N GLY A 48 -18.11 1.37 -10.61
CA GLY A 48 -19.18 2.13 -9.94
C GLY A 48 -18.94 3.65 -9.87
N SER A 49 -17.74 4.12 -10.24
CA SER A 49 -17.40 5.55 -10.35
C SER A 49 -17.68 6.07 -11.77
N THR A 50 -18.24 7.27 -11.93
CA THR A 50 -18.36 7.94 -13.25
C THR A 50 -17.20 8.91 -13.55
N GLY A 51 -16.38 9.20 -12.54
CA GLY A 51 -15.16 10.00 -12.64
C GLY A 51 -14.20 9.72 -11.49
N PRO A 52 -12.98 10.29 -11.51
CA PRO A 52 -12.04 10.16 -10.42
C PRO A 52 -12.51 10.96 -9.20
N SER A 53 -12.44 10.36 -8.02
CA SER A 53 -12.76 11.00 -6.76
C SER A 53 -11.52 11.12 -5.87
N ARG A 54 -11.40 12.20 -5.10
CA ARG A 54 -10.29 12.40 -4.16
C ARG A 54 -10.79 12.94 -2.83
N MET A 55 -10.22 12.43 -1.75
CA MET A 55 -10.50 12.81 -0.38
C MET A 55 -9.22 13.30 0.28
N ALA A 56 -9.33 14.40 1.03
CA ALA A 56 -8.29 14.92 1.91
C ALA A 56 -8.83 14.98 3.34
N LEU A 57 -8.09 14.40 4.28
CA LEU A 57 -8.40 14.41 5.71
C LEU A 57 -7.25 15.07 6.47
N LYS A 58 -7.57 16.13 7.21
CA LYS A 58 -6.60 16.81 8.08
C LYS A 58 -7.30 17.27 9.36
N GLN A 59 -6.69 17.01 10.51
CA GLN A 59 -7.21 17.44 11.83
C GLN A 59 -8.71 17.11 12.04
N GLY A 60 -9.14 15.91 11.61
CA GLY A 60 -10.52 15.44 11.75
C GLY A 60 -11.55 16.11 10.82
N LEU A 61 -11.13 16.98 9.91
CA LEU A 61 -11.97 17.50 8.83
C LEU A 61 -11.69 16.71 7.55
N LYS A 62 -12.75 16.14 6.99
CA LYS A 62 -12.71 15.31 5.79
C LYS A 62 -13.38 16.06 4.65
N TYR A 63 -12.59 16.43 3.65
CA TYR A 63 -13.05 17.00 2.40
C TYR A 63 -13.06 15.93 1.32
N MET A 64 -14.09 15.92 0.48
CA MET A 64 -14.20 15.01 -0.67
C MET A 64 -14.58 15.79 -1.92
N ASN A 65 -13.83 15.57 -3.00
CA ASN A 65 -14.23 15.90 -4.36
C ASN A 65 -14.67 14.59 -5.04
N LEU A 66 -15.95 14.49 -5.35
CA LEU A 66 -16.56 13.31 -5.95
C LEU A 66 -16.74 13.55 -7.44
N GLU A 67 -16.00 12.78 -8.23
CA GLU A 67 -16.14 12.68 -9.69
C GLU A 67 -16.02 14.00 -10.46
N GLY A 68 -15.57 15.08 -9.80
CA GLY A 68 -15.52 16.44 -10.34
C GLY A 68 -16.82 17.23 -10.24
N ASP A 69 -17.89 16.64 -9.71
CA ASP A 69 -19.24 17.21 -9.74
C ASP A 69 -19.76 17.61 -8.34
N GLU A 70 -19.34 16.92 -7.28
CA GLU A 70 -19.83 17.18 -5.91
C GLU A 70 -18.67 17.38 -4.93
N GLU A 71 -18.79 18.40 -4.08
CA GLU A 71 -17.86 18.64 -2.98
C GLU A 71 -18.57 18.42 -1.64
N LEU A 72 -17.92 17.68 -0.74
CA LEU A 72 -18.44 17.39 0.59
C LEU A 72 -17.41 17.79 1.66
N LEU A 73 -17.89 18.29 2.79
CA LEU A 73 -17.09 18.47 4.00
C LEU A 73 -17.78 17.84 5.19
N TYR A 74 -17.06 17.01 5.94
CA TYR A 74 -17.51 16.46 7.22
C TYR A 74 -16.53 16.78 8.35
N ASP A 75 -17.07 17.15 9.50
CA ASP A 75 -16.31 17.32 10.74
C ASP A 75 -16.47 16.08 11.60
N LEU A 76 -15.45 15.22 11.59
CA LEU A 76 -15.51 13.91 12.25
C LEU A 76 -15.50 14.01 13.78
N HIS A 77 -15.14 15.16 14.35
CA HIS A 77 -15.21 15.37 15.80
C HIS A 77 -16.65 15.57 16.26
N THR A 78 -17.46 16.28 15.47
CA THR A 78 -18.84 16.61 15.83
C THR A 78 -19.88 15.76 15.11
N ASP A 79 -19.51 15.16 13.97
CA ASP A 79 -20.33 14.31 13.12
C ASP A 79 -19.55 13.07 12.65
N PRO A 80 -19.26 12.10 13.55
CA PRO A 80 -18.50 10.90 13.23
C PRO A 80 -19.22 9.93 12.27
N LEU A 81 -20.51 10.17 11.99
CA LEU A 81 -21.33 9.38 11.08
C LEU A 81 -21.49 10.03 9.70
N GLU A 82 -20.86 11.20 9.48
CA GLU A 82 -20.84 11.90 8.19
C GLU A 82 -22.25 12.19 7.64
N LEU A 83 -23.17 12.60 8.52
CA LEU A 83 -24.58 12.82 8.18
C LEU A 83 -24.86 14.23 7.69
N GLN A 84 -24.00 15.20 8.01
CA GLN A 84 -24.24 16.61 7.73
C GLN A 84 -23.09 17.20 6.91
N ASN A 85 -23.35 17.40 5.62
CA ASN A 85 -22.42 18.12 4.75
C ASN A 85 -22.28 19.58 5.21
N ARG A 86 -21.04 20.04 5.36
CA ARG A 86 -20.63 21.39 5.80
C ARG A 86 -19.99 22.22 4.69
N ILE A 87 -20.03 21.77 3.44
CA ILE A 87 -19.35 22.46 2.33
C ILE A 87 -19.80 23.93 2.17
N ASP A 88 -21.07 24.23 2.48
CA ASP A 88 -21.62 25.59 2.39
C ASP A 88 -21.58 26.36 3.72
N ASP A 89 -21.02 25.79 4.78
CA ASP A 89 -21.01 26.42 6.10
C ASP A 89 -19.92 27.50 6.17
N PRO A 90 -20.27 28.79 6.41
CA PRO A 90 -19.30 29.88 6.46
C PRO A 90 -18.22 29.71 7.54
N ARG A 91 -18.48 28.92 8.58
CA ARG A 91 -17.54 28.68 9.69
C ARG A 91 -16.34 27.82 9.29
N TYR A 92 -16.43 27.09 8.19
CA TYR A 92 -15.41 26.15 7.74
C TYR A 92 -14.68 26.63 6.47
N GLN A 93 -14.91 27.86 6.00
CA GLN A 93 -14.42 28.35 4.69
C GLN A 93 -12.89 28.31 4.55
N ASP A 94 -12.17 28.64 5.62
CA ASP A 94 -10.71 28.60 5.63
C ASP A 94 -10.20 27.15 5.49
N GLN A 95 -10.79 26.22 6.26
CA GLN A 95 -10.44 24.81 6.22
C GLN A 95 -10.86 24.13 4.92
N ILE A 96 -11.99 24.51 4.34
CA ILE A 96 -12.42 24.05 3.00
C ILE A 96 -11.39 24.48 1.97
N SER A 97 -10.95 25.74 2.01
CA SER A 97 -9.96 26.27 1.06
C SER A 97 -8.63 25.53 1.17
N GLU A 98 -8.15 25.31 2.40
CA GLU A 98 -6.93 24.54 2.66
C GLU A 98 -7.04 23.08 2.19
N LEU A 99 -8.11 22.38 2.58
CA LEU A 99 -8.29 20.98 2.21
C LEU A 99 -8.52 20.79 0.72
N ARG A 100 -9.18 21.74 0.06
CA ARG A 100 -9.35 21.76 -1.40
C ARG A 100 -7.99 21.90 -2.09
N GLU A 101 -7.14 22.82 -1.63
CA GLU A 101 -5.78 22.97 -2.17
C GLU A 101 -4.96 21.69 -1.99
N VAL A 102 -5.01 21.08 -0.81
CA VAL A 102 -4.36 19.80 -0.51
C VAL A 102 -4.88 18.68 -1.43
N ALA A 103 -6.21 18.60 -1.63
CA ALA A 103 -6.82 17.61 -2.49
C ALA A 103 -6.42 17.77 -3.96
N HIS A 104 -6.22 18.99 -4.45
CA HIS A 104 -5.85 19.26 -5.84
C HIS A 104 -4.33 19.41 -6.08
N THR A 105 -3.51 19.33 -5.03
CA THR A 105 -2.05 19.37 -5.16
C THR A 105 -1.55 18.15 -5.94
N SER A 106 -0.86 18.41 -7.05
CA SER A 106 -0.35 17.40 -7.98
C SER A 106 -1.44 16.47 -8.52
N TRP A 107 -2.69 16.94 -8.59
CA TRP A 107 -3.84 16.14 -8.97
C TRP A 107 -4.84 16.95 -9.79
N ASP A 108 -4.90 16.64 -11.10
CA ASP A 108 -5.87 17.22 -12.03
C ASP A 108 -6.95 16.17 -12.37
N PRO A 109 -8.23 16.39 -12.01
CA PRO A 109 -9.30 15.42 -12.25
C PRO A 109 -9.56 15.20 -13.75
N GLY A 110 -9.41 16.23 -14.59
CA GLY A 110 -9.64 16.14 -16.03
C GLY A 110 -8.54 15.37 -16.75
N GLU A 111 -7.28 15.60 -16.36
CA GLU A 111 -6.15 14.83 -16.84
C GLU A 111 -6.27 13.36 -16.45
N LEU A 112 -6.56 13.08 -15.17
CA LEU A 112 -6.73 11.71 -14.67
C LEU A 112 -7.87 10.99 -15.37
N ARG A 113 -9.01 11.65 -15.57
CA ARG A 113 -10.13 11.08 -16.32
C ARG A 113 -9.69 10.62 -17.70
N SER A 114 -8.97 11.47 -18.42
CA SER A 114 -8.46 11.16 -19.75
C SER A 114 -7.50 9.96 -19.74
N GLN A 115 -6.59 9.93 -18.76
CA GLN A 115 -5.65 8.82 -18.58
C GLN A 115 -6.36 7.50 -18.23
N ILE A 116 -7.39 7.55 -17.38
CA ILE A 116 -8.19 6.38 -16.99
C ILE A 116 -8.94 5.81 -18.19
N GLU A 117 -9.63 6.66 -18.95
CA GLU A 117 -10.38 6.27 -20.16
C GLU A 117 -9.45 5.61 -21.19
N GLN A 118 -8.27 6.20 -21.42
CA GLN A 118 -7.26 5.64 -22.31
C GLN A 118 -6.75 4.27 -21.83
N ASN A 119 -6.42 4.15 -20.54
CA ASN A 119 -5.94 2.90 -19.94
C ASN A 119 -7.01 1.80 -19.94
N GLN A 120 -8.28 2.14 -19.72
CA GLN A 120 -9.40 1.21 -19.82
C GLN A 120 -9.56 0.71 -21.27
N ALA A 121 -9.58 1.60 -22.26
CA ALA A 121 -9.68 1.24 -23.67
C ALA A 121 -8.52 0.33 -24.11
N GLN A 122 -7.30 0.63 -23.68
CA GLN A 122 -6.12 -0.19 -23.97
C GLN A 122 -6.23 -1.58 -23.35
N ARG A 123 -6.60 -1.68 -22.07
CA ARG A 123 -6.76 -2.97 -21.38
C ARG A 123 -7.85 -3.84 -22.01
N LEU A 124 -8.99 -3.24 -22.37
CA LEU A 124 -10.07 -3.94 -23.07
C LEU A 124 -9.63 -4.43 -24.45
N TYR A 125 -8.87 -3.61 -25.20
CA TYR A 125 -8.30 -4.02 -26.48
C TYR A 125 -7.37 -5.22 -26.32
N ILE A 126 -6.39 -5.12 -25.41
CA ILE A 126 -5.41 -6.19 -25.13
C ILE A 126 -6.14 -7.47 -24.73
N HIS A 127 -7.03 -7.39 -23.74
CA HIS A 127 -7.80 -8.54 -23.28
C HIS A 127 -8.59 -9.20 -24.42
N ARG A 128 -9.22 -8.41 -25.29
CA ARG A 128 -9.98 -8.94 -26.44
C ARG A 128 -9.10 -9.67 -27.45
N VAL A 129 -7.88 -9.21 -27.71
CA VAL A 129 -6.99 -9.84 -28.68
C VAL A 129 -6.20 -11.02 -28.11
N THR A 130 -5.97 -11.04 -26.79
CA THR A 130 -5.22 -12.11 -26.14
C THR A 130 -6.10 -13.20 -25.51
N ASP A 131 -7.39 -12.92 -25.32
CA ASP A 131 -8.31 -13.76 -24.54
C ASP A 131 -7.75 -14.09 -23.14
N GLY A 132 -7.03 -13.12 -22.55
CA GLY A 132 -6.39 -13.27 -21.24
C GLY A 132 -5.10 -14.10 -21.21
N ASN A 133 -4.50 -14.45 -22.36
CA ASN A 133 -3.26 -15.24 -22.43
C ASN A 133 -2.00 -14.37 -22.72
N PRO A 134 -0.84 -14.68 -22.10
CA PRO A 134 -0.62 -15.69 -21.06
C PRO A 134 -1.18 -15.25 -19.71
N SER A 135 -1.42 -16.22 -18.82
CA SER A 135 -1.78 -15.93 -17.42
C SER A 135 -0.60 -15.33 -16.67
N TYR A 136 -0.86 -14.28 -15.90
CA TYR A 136 0.10 -13.66 -14.97
C TYR A 136 -0.13 -14.09 -13.52
N VAL A 137 -0.93 -15.15 -13.29
CA VAL A 137 -1.09 -15.73 -11.95
C VAL A 137 0.28 -16.22 -11.48
N TYR A 138 0.73 -15.70 -10.34
CA TYR A 138 1.97 -16.14 -9.73
C TYR A 138 1.87 -17.62 -9.34
N ALA A 139 2.64 -18.46 -10.00
CA ALA A 139 2.77 -19.87 -9.65
C ALA A 139 3.89 -20.03 -8.62
N ILE A 140 3.55 -20.56 -7.44
CA ILE A 140 4.49 -20.73 -6.33
C ILE A 140 5.54 -21.82 -6.61
N SER A 141 5.27 -22.73 -7.57
CA SER A 141 6.16 -23.80 -8.04
C SER A 141 7.17 -24.24 -7.00
N ASP A 142 6.66 -24.93 -5.97
CA ASP A 142 7.48 -25.44 -4.91
C ASP A 142 8.46 -26.48 -5.46
N ASP A 143 9.73 -26.24 -5.19
CA ASP A 143 10.87 -27.10 -5.48
C ASP A 143 10.83 -28.40 -4.66
N ASP A 144 9.74 -29.15 -4.77
CA ASP A 144 9.47 -30.40 -4.03
C ASP A 144 10.48 -31.51 -4.38
N GLN A 145 11.22 -31.33 -5.48
CA GLN A 145 12.34 -32.18 -5.87
C GLN A 145 13.60 -31.94 -5.03
N HIS A 146 13.74 -30.77 -4.40
CA HIS A 146 14.87 -30.43 -3.52
C HIS A 146 14.48 -30.25 -2.04
N LYS A 147 13.17 -30.26 -1.72
CA LYS A 147 12.68 -30.25 -0.34
C LYS A 147 12.81 -31.61 0.35
N TYR A 148 13.17 -31.58 1.63
CA TYR A 148 13.34 -32.74 2.50
C TYR A 148 14.46 -33.70 2.06
N VAL A 149 14.59 -34.85 2.73
CA VAL A 149 15.61 -35.86 2.38
C VAL A 149 15.31 -36.44 1.00
N ARG A 150 16.28 -36.32 0.10
CA ARG A 150 16.31 -36.88 -1.28
C ARG A 150 17.66 -37.56 -1.50
N ASN A 151 18.21 -37.54 -2.73
CA ASN A 151 19.51 -38.16 -3.06
C ASN A 151 20.73 -37.59 -2.30
N ALA A 152 20.55 -36.55 -1.46
CA ALA A 152 21.54 -36.05 -0.52
C ALA A 152 21.52 -36.82 0.81
N GLY A 153 22.64 -36.83 1.55
CA GLY A 153 22.78 -37.55 2.82
C GLY A 153 21.71 -37.19 3.85
N ALA A 154 20.93 -38.18 4.30
CA ALA A 154 19.82 -38.00 5.24
C ALA A 154 20.22 -37.41 6.61
N ALA A 155 21.48 -37.56 7.02
CA ALA A 155 22.00 -37.00 8.26
C ALA A 155 22.18 -35.48 8.18
N ASP A 156 22.77 -35.00 7.08
CA ASP A 156 23.09 -33.58 6.87
C ASP A 156 21.82 -32.75 6.64
N THR A 157 20.87 -33.26 5.84
CA THR A 157 19.59 -32.60 5.60
C THR A 157 18.77 -32.44 6.89
N LYS A 158 18.83 -33.41 7.81
CA LYS A 158 18.12 -33.34 9.10
C LYS A 158 18.76 -32.36 10.08
N ALA A 159 20.10 -32.26 10.08
CA ALA A 159 20.82 -31.31 10.92
C ALA A 159 20.54 -29.86 10.49
N LEU A 160 20.54 -29.59 9.18
CA LEU A 160 20.26 -28.25 8.63
C LEU A 160 18.79 -27.83 8.80
N ALA A 161 17.85 -28.77 8.77
CA ALA A 161 16.43 -28.50 8.96
C ALA A 161 16.01 -28.39 10.44
N ARG A 162 16.92 -28.66 11.38
CA ARG A 162 16.63 -28.61 12.82
C ARG A 162 16.98 -27.24 13.39
N PHE A 163 16.02 -26.62 14.08
CA PHE A 163 16.25 -25.40 14.87
C PHE A 163 15.90 -25.62 16.35
N PRO A 164 16.80 -25.35 17.31
CA PRO A 164 18.19 -24.92 17.12
C PRO A 164 19.07 -26.05 16.53
N TYR A 165 20.14 -25.64 15.84
CA TYR A 165 21.06 -26.54 15.16
C TYR A 165 21.74 -27.52 16.12
N VAL A 166 21.93 -28.76 15.67
CA VAL A 166 22.72 -29.79 16.36
C VAL A 166 23.58 -30.50 15.33
N GLU A 167 24.85 -30.74 15.65
CA GLU A 167 25.79 -31.40 14.73
C GLU A 167 25.30 -32.80 14.33
N PRO A 168 25.37 -33.15 13.02
CA PRO A 168 24.96 -34.47 12.55
C PRO A 168 25.91 -35.56 13.04
N VAL A 169 25.34 -36.63 13.60
CA VAL A 169 26.10 -37.85 13.92
C VAL A 169 26.22 -38.68 12.64
N LEU A 170 27.44 -38.81 12.11
CA LEU A 170 27.72 -39.64 10.93
C LEU A 170 27.54 -41.13 11.28
N PRO A 171 26.93 -41.93 10.39
CA PRO A 171 26.89 -43.37 10.57
C PRO A 171 28.33 -43.94 10.56
N PRO A 172 28.60 -45.00 11.35
CA PRO A 172 29.91 -45.63 11.37
C PRO A 172 30.29 -46.10 9.96
N ALA A 173 31.55 -45.90 9.58
CA ALA A 173 32.08 -46.36 8.29
C ALA A 173 31.82 -47.86 8.14
N LEU A 174 31.29 -48.28 6.99
CA LEU A 174 31.16 -49.69 6.65
C LEU A 174 32.57 -50.29 6.69
N ALA A 175 32.77 -51.31 7.53
CA ALA A 175 34.00 -52.07 7.55
C ALA A 175 34.19 -52.73 6.17
N ASP A 176 35.37 -52.55 5.58
CA ASP A 176 35.76 -53.21 4.34
C ASP A 176 35.63 -54.73 4.53
N HIS A 177 34.77 -55.36 3.74
CA HIS A 177 34.61 -56.82 3.64
C HIS A 177 35.34 -57.34 2.40
#